data_AF-A0A9N7UG53-F1
#
_entry.id   AF-A0A9N7UG53-F1
#
_cell.length_a   1.000
_cell.length_b   1.000
_cell.length_c   1.000
_cell.angle_alpha   90.00
_cell.angle_beta   90.00
_cell.angle_gamma   90.00
#
_symmetry.space_group_name_H-M   'P 1'
#
loop_
_entity.id
_entity.type
_entity.pdbx_description
1 polymer ?
#
loop_
_entity_poly.entity_id
_entity_poly.type
_entity_poly.pdbx_seq_one_letter_code
_entity_poly.pdbx_strand_id
1 'polypeptide(L)'
;MFFVMLSLYLSELFVSFEEKPQGAASLAQVHKAVLHDGRTVAVKVQHPKVQRQSSKDIVVMEVLLRAVHKVFPDFAFMWLVEEAKKNMPLELDFLNEGHNAERVARMLAHYPFLKMNFIHDDAYYTGFTPDVEATPKRRVPMIHWDLSTKRILTMDFAEGGQVNDKDYMKKHGINVNEISESLGKMYSEMIFVHGFVHCDPHPGNVLVRRCPQNKKTEIVLLDHGLYQILKPDFRLDYCRLWQALINSDMSKVERYSRRLGAGDLYPLFACVLTARSWTAVNAGISSVPVTNSEV
;
A
#
# COMPACT_ATOMS: atom_id res chain seq x y z
N MET A 1 15.98 32.51 -13.67
CA MET A 1 14.63 33.09 -13.41
C MET A 1 13.65 32.06 -12.86
N PHE A 2 13.44 30.89 -13.50
CA PHE A 2 12.50 29.86 -13.02
C PHE A 2 12.85 29.26 -11.63
N PHE A 3 14.13 28.96 -11.38
CA PHE A 3 14.61 28.42 -10.09
C PHE A 3 14.53 29.44 -8.92
N VAL A 4 14.80 30.73 -9.20
CA VAL A 4 14.72 31.81 -8.21
C VAL A 4 13.26 32.09 -7.83
N MET A 5 12.34 32.01 -8.81
CA MET A 5 10.92 32.21 -8.57
C MET A 5 10.33 31.03 -7.76
N LEU A 6 10.72 29.79 -8.06
CA LEU A 6 10.38 28.61 -7.24
C LEU A 6 10.94 28.72 -5.81
N SER A 7 12.17 29.22 -5.65
CA SER A 7 12.78 29.40 -4.33
C SER A 7 12.03 30.42 -3.46
N LEU A 8 11.53 31.51 -4.04
CA LEU A 8 10.70 32.49 -3.33
C LEU A 8 9.38 31.87 -2.84
N TYR A 9 8.66 31.15 -3.71
CA TYR A 9 7.43 30.45 -3.32
C TYR A 9 7.67 29.33 -2.28
N LEU A 10 8.81 28.62 -2.36
CA LEU A 10 9.15 27.61 -1.36
C LEU A 10 9.44 28.23 0.00
N SER A 11 10.10 29.38 0.06
CA SER A 11 10.38 30.08 1.33
C SER A 11 9.13 30.67 2.00
N GLU A 12 8.10 30.99 1.22
CA GLU A 12 6.79 31.38 1.77
C GLU A 12 6.08 30.21 2.44
N LEU A 13 6.22 28.98 1.91
CA LEU A 13 5.54 27.79 2.41
C LEU A 13 6.34 27.03 3.49
N PHE A 14 7.66 27.05 3.41
CA PHE A 14 8.55 26.23 4.23
C PHE A 14 9.67 27.07 4.85
N VAL A 15 9.98 26.79 6.12
CA VAL A 15 11.19 27.28 6.82
C VAL A 15 12.44 26.69 6.21
N SER A 16 12.37 25.41 5.85
CA SER A 16 13.45 24.71 5.15
C SER A 16 12.90 23.64 4.23
N PHE A 17 13.58 23.41 3.12
CA PHE A 17 13.24 22.41 2.13
C PHE A 17 14.53 21.71 1.66
N GLU A 18 14.62 20.40 1.84
CA GLU A 18 15.77 19.61 1.40
C GLU A 18 15.71 19.42 -0.13
N GLU A 19 16.55 20.14 -0.87
CA GLU A 19 16.60 20.04 -2.34
C GLU A 19 16.97 18.64 -2.83
N LYS A 20 17.81 17.92 -2.07
CA LYS A 20 18.13 16.53 -2.37
C LYS A 20 16.97 15.64 -1.91
N PRO A 21 16.34 14.87 -2.82
CA PRO A 21 15.26 13.97 -2.42
C PRO A 21 15.79 12.86 -1.51
N GLN A 22 14.98 12.47 -0.53
CA GLN A 22 15.26 11.34 0.35
C GLN A 22 14.91 10.00 -0.28
N GLY A 23 13.95 10.02 -1.21
CA GLY A 23 13.55 8.86 -2.00
C GLY A 23 13.12 9.29 -3.40
N ALA A 24 13.40 8.46 -4.38
CA ALA A 24 12.92 8.61 -5.74
C ALA A 24 12.28 7.29 -6.18
N ALA A 25 11.02 7.35 -6.58
CA ALA A 25 10.29 6.26 -7.18
C ALA A 25 10.07 6.53 -8.68
N SER A 26 9.43 5.58 -9.37
CA SER A 26 9.13 5.65 -10.81
C SER A 26 8.35 6.92 -11.19
N LEU A 27 7.39 7.36 -10.36
CA LEU A 27 6.50 8.48 -10.68
C LEU A 27 6.90 9.81 -10.04
N ALA A 28 7.64 9.78 -8.94
CA ALA A 28 7.86 10.97 -8.11
C ALA A 28 9.13 10.92 -7.26
N GLN A 29 9.48 12.09 -6.73
CA GLN A 29 10.53 12.30 -5.75
C GLN A 29 9.94 12.79 -4.43
N VAL A 30 10.51 12.37 -3.31
CA VAL A 30 10.08 12.79 -1.97
C VAL A 30 11.15 13.65 -1.33
N HIS A 31 10.77 14.86 -0.94
CA HIS A 31 11.62 15.82 -0.24
C HIS A 31 11.18 15.97 1.20
N LYS A 32 12.12 16.19 2.10
CA LYS A 32 11.81 16.56 3.48
C LYS A 32 11.78 18.08 3.59
N ALA A 33 10.78 18.62 4.28
CA ALA A 33 10.65 20.05 4.52
C ALA A 33 10.15 20.32 5.94
N VAL A 34 10.26 21.58 6.37
CA VAL A 34 9.76 22.06 7.66
C VAL A 34 8.84 23.25 7.42
N LEU A 35 7.62 23.18 7.93
CA LEU A 35 6.62 24.25 7.87
C LEU A 35 6.94 25.37 8.88
N HIS A 36 6.34 26.55 8.69
CA HIS A 36 6.50 27.71 9.59
C HIS A 36 6.02 27.49 11.02
N ASP A 37 5.15 26.50 11.24
CA ASP A 37 4.73 26.08 12.58
C ASP A 37 5.66 25.03 13.22
N GLY A 38 6.77 24.70 12.56
CA GLY A 38 7.78 23.76 13.03
C GLY A 38 7.47 22.28 12.73
N ARG A 39 6.35 21.95 12.09
CA ARG A 39 6.07 20.56 11.68
C ARG A 39 6.97 20.13 10.52
N THR A 40 7.56 18.94 10.65
CA THR A 40 8.32 18.29 9.57
C THR A 40 7.38 17.53 8.65
N VAL A 41 7.50 17.75 7.35
CA VAL A 41 6.66 17.14 6.31
C VAL A 41 7.49 16.44 5.23
N ALA A 42 6.88 15.45 4.59
CA ALA A 42 7.33 14.84 3.35
C ALA A 42 6.53 15.47 2.20
N VAL A 43 7.23 15.99 1.18
CA VAL A 43 6.65 16.60 -0.03
C VAL A 43 6.97 15.69 -1.22
N LYS A 44 5.99 14.91 -1.67
CA LYS A 44 6.07 14.04 -2.85
C LYS A 44 5.73 14.88 -4.08
N VAL A 45 6.66 14.99 -5.02
CA VAL A 45 6.54 15.79 -6.24
C VAL A 45 6.63 14.88 -7.46
N GLN A 46 5.61 14.89 -8.31
CA GLN A 46 5.65 14.11 -9.55
C GLN A 46 6.74 14.57 -10.51
N HIS A 47 7.36 13.61 -11.20
CA HIS A 47 8.30 13.93 -12.27
C HIS A 47 7.59 14.74 -13.38
N PRO A 48 8.20 15.82 -13.91
CA PRO A 48 7.52 16.74 -14.82
C PRO A 48 6.89 16.08 -16.05
N LYS A 49 7.53 15.03 -16.58
CA LYS A 49 7.15 14.37 -17.84
C LYS A 49 6.24 13.16 -17.65
N VAL A 50 6.04 12.67 -16.42
CA VAL A 50 5.47 11.35 -16.19
C VAL A 50 4.05 11.24 -16.74
N GLN A 51 3.17 12.19 -16.46
CA GLN A 51 1.78 12.15 -16.91
C GLN A 51 1.63 12.05 -18.44
N ARG A 52 2.45 12.79 -19.19
CA ARG A 52 2.42 12.76 -20.66
C ARG A 52 3.09 11.52 -21.24
N GLN A 53 4.11 10.98 -20.58
CA GLN A 53 4.83 9.78 -21.02
C GLN A 53 4.00 8.53 -20.74
N SER A 54 3.44 8.40 -19.55
CA SER A 54 2.51 7.35 -19.12
C SER A 54 1.42 7.05 -20.15
N SER A 55 0.75 8.07 -20.68
CA SER A 55 -0.30 7.88 -21.70
C SER A 55 0.24 7.31 -23.01
N LYS A 56 1.46 7.69 -23.42
CA LYS A 56 2.11 7.17 -24.63
C LYS A 56 2.58 5.73 -24.41
N ASP A 57 3.11 5.44 -23.22
CA ASP A 57 3.60 4.11 -22.87
C ASP A 57 2.47 3.08 -22.92
N ILE A 58 1.29 3.44 -22.41
CA ILE A 58 0.06 2.62 -22.53
C ILE A 58 -0.26 2.33 -24.00
N VAL A 59 -0.24 3.34 -24.88
CA VAL A 59 -0.56 3.17 -26.31
C VAL A 59 0.46 2.27 -26.99
N VAL A 60 1.75 2.46 -26.71
CA VAL A 60 2.82 1.61 -27.24
C VAL A 60 2.64 0.16 -26.76
N MET A 61 2.37 -0.03 -25.48
CA MET A 61 2.13 -1.35 -24.89
C MET A 61 0.92 -2.04 -25.53
N GLU A 62 -0.18 -1.31 -25.75
CA GLU A 62 -1.37 -1.82 -26.44
C GLU A 62 -1.07 -2.26 -27.88
N VAL A 63 -0.35 -1.43 -28.64
CA VAL A 63 0.01 -1.75 -30.04
C VAL A 63 0.93 -2.98 -30.10
N LEU A 64 1.95 -3.03 -29.25
CA LEU A 64 2.88 -4.16 -29.20
C LEU A 64 2.17 -5.46 -28.80
N LEU A 65 1.33 -5.43 -27.77
CA LEU A 65 0.62 -6.63 -27.32
C LEU A 65 -0.40 -7.11 -28.35
N ARG A 66 -1.07 -6.21 -29.07
CA ARG A 66 -1.91 -6.58 -30.23
C ARG A 66 -1.10 -7.21 -31.35
N ALA A 67 0.11 -6.71 -31.63
CA ALA A 67 0.97 -7.29 -32.65
C ALA A 67 1.46 -8.68 -32.25
N VAL A 68 1.90 -8.86 -31.00
CA VAL A 68 2.31 -10.17 -30.47
C VAL A 68 1.15 -11.15 -30.48
N HIS A 69 -0.04 -10.75 -30.06
CA HIS A 69 -1.23 -11.61 -30.06
C HIS A 69 -1.61 -12.07 -31.48
N LYS A 70 -1.37 -11.26 -32.52
CA LYS A 70 -1.57 -11.69 -33.92
C LYS A 70 -0.60 -12.78 -34.35
N VAL A 71 0.63 -12.79 -33.83
CA VAL A 71 1.65 -13.80 -34.15
C VAL A 71 1.51 -15.04 -33.26
N PHE A 72 1.13 -14.84 -32.00
CA PHE A 72 0.97 -15.86 -30.97
C PHE A 72 -0.42 -15.71 -30.34
N PRO A 73 -1.48 -16.32 -30.92
CA PRO A 73 -2.86 -16.19 -30.43
C PRO A 73 -3.06 -16.63 -28.98
N ASP A 74 -2.26 -17.59 -28.50
CA ASP A 74 -2.31 -18.06 -27.10
C ASP A 74 -1.71 -17.05 -26.11
N PHE A 75 -1.08 -15.98 -26.60
CA PHE A 75 -0.51 -14.91 -25.77
C PHE A 75 -1.63 -13.98 -25.27
N ALA A 76 -2.08 -14.21 -24.03
CA ALA A 76 -3.22 -13.53 -23.41
C ALA A 76 -2.82 -12.51 -22.35
N PHE A 77 -2.11 -11.44 -22.74
CA PHE A 77 -1.69 -10.35 -21.82
C PHE A 77 -2.43 -9.02 -22.03
N MET A 78 -3.44 -8.98 -22.89
CA MET A 78 -4.23 -7.76 -23.12
C MET A 78 -4.90 -7.23 -21.84
N TRP A 79 -5.26 -8.11 -20.91
CA TRP A 79 -5.83 -7.71 -19.61
C TRP A 79 -4.88 -6.81 -18.80
N LEU A 80 -3.56 -6.96 -18.96
CA LEU A 80 -2.57 -6.12 -18.26
C LEU A 80 -2.62 -4.67 -18.77
N VAL A 81 -2.88 -4.48 -20.06
CA VAL A 81 -3.07 -3.14 -20.65
C VAL A 81 -4.32 -2.49 -20.11
N GLU A 82 -5.41 -3.23 -20.05
CA GLU A 82 -6.68 -2.70 -19.55
C GLU A 82 -6.58 -2.34 -18.06
N GLU A 83 -5.86 -3.14 -17.28
CA GLU A 83 -5.59 -2.83 -15.87
C GLU A 83 -4.68 -1.60 -15.73
N ALA A 84 -3.63 -1.47 -16.55
CA ALA A 84 -2.76 -0.29 -16.57
C ALA A 84 -3.53 0.99 -16.97
N LYS A 85 -4.39 0.92 -18.00
CA LYS A 85 -5.26 2.02 -18.43
C LYS A 85 -6.17 2.52 -17.31
N LYS A 86 -6.70 1.59 -16.51
CA LYS A 86 -7.59 1.89 -15.39
C LYS A 86 -6.84 2.49 -14.20
N ASN A 87 -5.68 1.94 -13.85
CA ASN A 87 -5.00 2.30 -12.60
C ASN A 87 -4.00 3.45 -12.74
N MET A 88 -3.34 3.61 -13.90
CA MET A 88 -2.32 4.64 -14.09
C MET A 88 -2.84 6.08 -13.89
N PRO A 89 -4.08 6.45 -14.31
CA PRO A 89 -4.63 7.76 -13.98
C PRO A 89 -4.83 8.00 -12.48
N LEU A 90 -5.16 6.94 -11.73
CA LEU A 90 -5.36 6.99 -10.27
C LEU A 90 -4.02 7.15 -9.54
N GLU A 91 -2.98 6.48 -10.04
CA GLU A 91 -1.62 6.55 -9.52
C GLU A 91 -0.97 7.93 -9.78
N LEU A 92 -1.40 8.61 -10.84
CA LEU A 92 -0.99 9.97 -11.20
C LEU A 92 -1.85 11.07 -10.55
N ASP A 93 -2.83 10.72 -9.72
CA ASP A 93 -3.64 11.67 -8.97
C ASP A 93 -3.29 11.59 -7.48
N PHE A 94 -2.39 12.46 -7.03
CA PHE A 94 -1.97 12.47 -5.62
C PHE A 94 -3.06 12.86 -4.63
N LEU A 95 -4.17 13.46 -5.08
CA LEU A 95 -5.33 13.65 -4.21
C LEU A 95 -6.01 12.31 -3.93
N ASN A 96 -6.08 11.42 -4.91
CA ASN A 96 -6.57 10.06 -4.72
C ASN A 96 -5.70 9.27 -3.74
N GLU A 97 -4.36 9.39 -3.84
CA GLU A 97 -3.43 8.80 -2.86
C GLU A 97 -3.70 9.32 -1.43
N GLY A 98 -3.86 10.64 -1.25
CA GLY A 98 -4.17 11.22 0.05
C GLY A 98 -5.51 10.71 0.63
N HIS A 99 -6.56 10.61 -0.18
CA HIS A 99 -7.86 10.09 0.26
C HIS A 99 -7.80 8.60 0.62
N ASN A 100 -7.00 7.80 -0.10
CA ASN A 100 -6.76 6.41 0.22
C ASN A 100 -6.03 6.26 1.57
N ALA A 101 -5.04 7.11 1.83
CA ALA A 101 -4.32 7.15 3.10
C ALA A 101 -5.27 7.39 4.28
N GLU A 102 -6.13 8.42 4.18
CA GLU A 102 -7.12 8.72 5.21
C GLU A 102 -8.17 7.62 5.38
N ARG A 103 -8.61 7.00 4.28
CA ARG A 103 -9.57 5.89 4.33
C ARG A 103 -9.00 4.68 5.07
N VAL A 104 -7.76 4.29 4.75
CA VAL A 104 -7.08 3.18 5.43
C VAL A 104 -6.80 3.52 6.89
N ALA A 105 -6.38 4.75 7.17
CA ALA A 105 -6.20 5.25 8.52
C ALA A 105 -7.48 5.10 9.38
N ARG A 106 -8.64 5.50 8.86
CA ARG A 106 -9.94 5.33 9.55
C ARG A 106 -10.30 3.86 9.73
N MET A 107 -10.16 3.06 8.68
CA MET A 107 -10.49 1.63 8.67
C MET A 107 -9.70 0.84 9.74
N LEU A 108 -8.43 1.17 9.93
CA LEU A 108 -7.52 0.44 10.81
C LEU A 108 -7.34 1.08 12.19
N ALA A 109 -8.09 2.15 12.51
CA ALA A 109 -7.91 2.94 13.73
C ALA A 109 -8.05 2.14 15.04
N HIS A 110 -8.75 0.99 15.00
CA HIS A 110 -8.94 0.11 16.14
C HIS A 110 -7.69 -0.74 16.47
N TYR A 111 -6.72 -0.84 15.56
CA TYR A 111 -5.49 -1.58 15.82
C TYR A 111 -4.52 -0.74 16.66
N PRO A 112 -4.10 -1.21 17.85
CA PRO A 112 -3.23 -0.43 18.73
C PRO A 112 -1.83 -0.23 18.13
N PHE A 113 -1.39 -1.07 17.19
CA PHE A 113 -0.14 -0.90 16.44
C PHE A 113 -0.26 0.12 15.28
N LEU A 114 -1.45 0.71 15.07
CA LEU A 114 -1.81 1.72 14.06
C LEU A 114 -2.74 2.82 14.68
N LYS A 115 -2.25 3.72 15.55
CA LYS A 115 -3.04 4.87 16.07
C LYS A 115 -3.03 5.97 15.05
N MET A 116 -4.17 6.61 14.90
CA MET A 116 -4.29 7.90 14.26
C MET A 116 -4.64 8.97 15.29
N ASN A 117 -4.19 10.20 15.04
CA ASN A 117 -4.85 11.39 15.57
C ASN A 117 -5.44 12.14 14.39
N PHE A 118 -6.75 12.34 14.41
CA PHE A 118 -7.42 13.28 13.54
C PHE A 118 -7.19 14.70 14.09
N ILE A 119 -7.00 15.68 13.21
CA ILE A 119 -7.52 17.02 13.47
C ILE A 119 -8.86 17.02 12.75
N HIS A 120 -9.93 17.32 13.49
CA HIS A 120 -11.27 17.46 12.96
C HIS A 120 -11.29 18.49 11.83
N ASP A 121 -11.81 18.10 10.66
CA ASP A 121 -12.60 19.03 9.83
C ASP A 121 -13.66 18.34 8.95
N ASP A 122 -14.15 17.16 9.35
CA ASP A 122 -15.33 16.53 8.74
C ASP A 122 -16.56 16.69 9.64
N ALA A 123 -16.97 17.95 9.87
CA ALA A 123 -18.23 18.29 10.52
C ALA A 123 -19.47 18.07 9.62
N TYR A 124 -19.35 17.29 8.52
CA TYR A 124 -20.47 17.06 7.61
C TYR A 124 -21.27 15.77 7.87
N TYR A 125 -20.84 14.87 8.77
CA TYR A 125 -21.58 13.60 8.94
C TYR A 125 -21.78 13.01 10.34
N THR A 126 -21.12 13.49 11.40
CA THR A 126 -21.41 12.96 12.76
C THR A 126 -21.18 14.04 13.80
N GLY A 127 -22.28 14.59 14.35
CA GLY A 127 -22.27 15.68 15.34
C GLY A 127 -21.68 15.28 16.69
N PHE A 128 -20.36 15.20 16.78
CA PHE A 128 -19.65 14.99 18.05
C PHE A 128 -18.32 15.74 18.03
N THR A 129 -18.15 16.69 18.94
CA THR A 129 -16.90 17.43 19.20
C THR A 129 -16.25 16.90 20.48
N PRO A 130 -14.95 16.63 20.50
CA PRO A 130 -14.20 16.58 21.74
C PRO A 130 -13.09 17.65 21.79
N ASP A 131 -13.12 18.43 22.87
CA ASP A 131 -11.96 19.15 23.42
C ASP A 131 -10.90 18.15 23.87
N VAL A 132 -9.64 18.25 23.41
CA VAL A 132 -8.47 17.90 24.27
C VAL A 132 -7.14 18.48 23.77
N GLU A 133 -6.44 19.13 24.71
CA GLU A 133 -5.02 19.50 24.67
C GLU A 133 -4.08 18.28 24.59
N ALA A 134 -2.87 18.51 24.07
CA ALA A 134 -1.68 17.62 24.02
C ALA A 134 -1.79 16.34 23.14
N THR A 135 -1.49 16.47 21.84
CA THR A 135 -1.60 15.41 20.82
C THR A 135 -0.57 14.27 20.93
N PRO A 136 -0.98 12.99 21.11
CA PRO A 136 -0.08 11.83 20.99
C PRO A 136 0.08 11.36 19.53
N LYS A 137 1.24 11.61 18.89
CA LYS A 137 1.56 11.40 17.45
C LYS A 137 0.98 10.16 16.72
N ARG A 138 0.70 10.40 15.43
CA ARG A 138 -0.04 9.62 14.40
C ARG A 138 0.77 8.48 13.77
N ARG A 139 0.10 7.41 13.28
CA ARG A 139 0.70 6.19 12.69
C ARG A 139 0.39 5.99 11.19
N VAL A 140 -0.33 6.91 10.55
CA VAL A 140 -0.31 7.19 9.10
C VAL A 140 0.00 8.70 8.96
N PRO A 141 0.85 9.11 8.02
CA PRO A 141 1.10 10.53 7.77
C PRO A 141 -0.22 11.30 7.53
N MET A 142 -0.46 12.39 8.29
CA MET A 142 -1.61 13.25 7.99
C MET A 142 -1.33 14.00 6.69
N ILE A 143 -2.33 14.11 5.83
CA ILE A 143 -2.24 14.88 4.60
C ILE A 143 -2.43 16.37 4.92
N HIS A 144 -1.57 17.21 4.36
CA HIS A 144 -1.69 18.67 4.41
C HIS A 144 -2.36 19.11 3.10
N TRP A 145 -3.69 19.10 3.09
CA TRP A 145 -4.49 19.32 1.88
C TRP A 145 -4.27 20.69 1.24
N ASP A 146 -4.11 21.74 2.04
CA ASP A 146 -3.82 23.10 1.56
C ASP A 146 -2.48 23.20 0.82
N LEU A 147 -1.59 22.24 1.04
CA LEU A 147 -0.26 22.12 0.41
C LEU A 147 -0.21 20.96 -0.60
N SER A 148 -1.36 20.42 -0.99
CA SER A 148 -1.48 19.27 -1.86
C SER A 148 -2.29 19.58 -3.13
N THR A 149 -1.88 18.96 -4.23
CA THR A 149 -2.51 19.05 -5.55
C THR A 149 -2.45 17.68 -6.20
N LYS A 150 -2.99 17.55 -7.42
CA LYS A 150 -2.85 16.30 -8.19
C LYS A 150 -1.40 15.87 -8.45
N ARG A 151 -0.43 16.81 -8.38
CA ARG A 151 0.99 16.55 -8.69
C ARG A 151 1.94 16.71 -7.52
N ILE A 152 1.44 17.20 -6.38
CA ILE A 152 2.22 17.43 -5.15
C ILE A 152 1.41 16.87 -3.98
N LEU A 153 1.97 15.93 -3.22
CA LEU A 153 1.36 15.44 -1.98
C LEU A 153 2.23 15.87 -0.82
N THR A 154 1.66 16.61 0.13
CA THR A 154 2.35 16.99 1.35
C THR A 154 1.75 16.22 2.52
N MET A 155 2.57 15.48 3.27
CA MET A 155 2.12 14.67 4.41
C MET A 155 3.09 14.77 5.59
N ASP A 156 2.64 14.44 6.80
CA ASP A 156 3.52 14.38 7.98
C ASP A 156 4.77 13.51 7.71
N PHE A 157 5.94 13.98 8.08
CA PHE A 157 7.16 13.20 7.88
C PHE A 157 7.21 12.02 8.85
N ALA A 158 7.38 10.80 8.32
CA ALA A 158 7.52 9.59 9.11
C ALA A 158 8.98 9.14 9.21
N GLU A 159 9.44 8.93 10.44
CA GLU A 159 10.74 8.34 10.73
C GLU A 159 10.61 6.84 11.00
N GLY A 160 11.62 6.05 10.60
CA GLY A 160 11.68 4.61 10.83
C GLY A 160 12.71 3.94 9.94
N GLY A 161 12.94 2.64 10.15
CA GLY A 161 13.69 1.79 9.23
C GLY A 161 12.74 1.10 8.26
N GLN A 162 13.21 0.74 7.06
CA GLN A 162 12.40 -0.05 6.14
C GLN A 162 12.09 -1.44 6.74
N VAL A 163 10.94 -2.01 6.37
CA VAL A 163 10.49 -3.31 6.92
C VAL A 163 11.41 -4.48 6.56
N ASN A 164 12.30 -4.34 5.58
CA ASN A 164 13.32 -5.33 5.23
C ASN A 164 14.68 -5.09 5.90
N ASP A 165 14.85 -4.01 6.67
CA ASP A 165 16.11 -3.67 7.36
C ASP A 165 16.21 -4.41 8.70
N LYS A 166 16.78 -5.62 8.64
CA LYS A 166 17.00 -6.47 9.82
C LYS A 166 17.97 -5.85 10.82
N ASP A 167 18.94 -5.05 10.38
CA ASP A 167 19.93 -4.46 11.27
C ASP A 167 19.35 -3.27 12.03
N TYR A 168 18.51 -2.46 11.39
CA TYR A 168 17.69 -1.46 12.08
C TYR A 168 16.81 -2.13 13.15
N MET A 169 16.12 -3.22 12.82
CA MET A 169 15.26 -3.90 13.79
C MET A 169 16.04 -4.43 14.99
N LYS A 170 17.18 -5.08 14.77
CA LYS A 170 18.08 -5.53 15.86
C LYS A 170 18.52 -4.38 16.74
N LYS A 171 19.01 -3.29 16.12
CA LYS A 171 19.51 -2.10 16.82
C LYS A 171 18.44 -1.43 17.69
N HIS A 172 17.18 -1.47 17.26
CA HIS A 172 16.05 -0.84 17.97
C HIS A 172 15.23 -1.84 18.81
N GLY A 173 15.69 -3.08 18.94
CA GLY A 173 15.01 -4.14 19.70
C GLY A 173 13.57 -4.40 19.20
N ILE A 174 13.35 -4.31 17.90
CA ILE A 174 12.07 -4.59 17.24
C ILE A 174 12.00 -6.09 16.92
N ASN A 175 10.92 -6.75 17.34
CA ASN A 175 10.72 -8.16 17.07
C ASN A 175 10.11 -8.35 15.67
N VAL A 176 10.83 -9.05 14.79
CA VAL A 176 10.37 -9.39 13.43
C VAL A 176 9.04 -10.14 13.43
N ASN A 177 8.78 -10.99 14.42
CA ASN A 177 7.56 -11.77 14.51
C ASN A 177 6.35 -10.89 14.86
N GLU A 178 6.55 -9.86 15.70
CA GLU A 178 5.51 -8.87 16.03
C GLU A 178 5.13 -8.07 14.78
N ILE A 179 6.11 -7.71 13.94
CA ILE A 179 5.87 -7.04 12.66
C ILE A 179 5.09 -7.93 11.71
N SER A 180 5.54 -9.17 11.51
CA SER A 180 4.86 -10.12 10.61
C SER A 180 3.42 -10.38 11.04
N GLU A 181 3.17 -10.55 12.33
CA GLU A 181 1.81 -10.73 12.87
C GLU A 181 0.95 -9.49 12.65
N SER A 182 1.49 -8.29 12.88
CA SER A 182 0.78 -7.02 12.72
C SER A 182 0.45 -6.73 11.25
N LEU A 183 1.40 -6.98 10.33
CA LEU A 183 1.15 -6.91 8.88
C LEU A 183 0.10 -7.93 8.45
N GLY A 184 0.18 -9.17 8.95
CA GLY A 184 -0.80 -10.21 8.67
C GLY A 184 -2.21 -9.81 9.11
N LYS A 185 -2.37 -9.26 10.31
CA LYS A 185 -3.65 -8.73 10.82
C LYS A 185 -4.19 -7.59 9.95
N MET A 186 -3.33 -6.62 9.64
CA MET A 186 -3.68 -5.48 8.80
C MET A 186 -4.17 -5.89 7.41
N TYR A 187 -3.44 -6.77 6.72
CA TYR A 187 -3.84 -7.26 5.40
C TYR A 187 -5.07 -8.16 5.45
N SER A 188 -5.21 -8.97 6.51
CA SER A 188 -6.41 -9.79 6.72
C SER A 188 -7.65 -8.92 6.88
N GLU A 189 -7.56 -7.83 7.64
CA GLU A 189 -8.64 -6.84 7.79
C GLU A 189 -9.02 -6.23 6.43
N MET A 190 -8.03 -5.75 5.68
CA MET A 190 -8.22 -5.18 4.33
C MET A 190 -8.93 -6.15 3.39
N ILE A 191 -8.50 -7.42 3.34
CA ILE A 191 -8.99 -8.43 2.41
C ILE A 191 -10.33 -9.00 2.86
N PHE A 192 -10.40 -9.50 4.10
CA PHE A 192 -11.51 -10.34 4.56
C PHE A 192 -12.64 -9.55 5.21
N VAL A 193 -12.38 -8.33 5.73
CA VAL A 193 -13.39 -7.52 6.45
C VAL A 193 -13.91 -6.35 5.62
N HIS A 194 -13.01 -5.55 5.00
CA HIS A 194 -13.43 -4.34 4.28
C HIS A 194 -13.44 -4.52 2.77
N GLY A 195 -12.58 -5.36 2.22
CA GLY A 195 -12.39 -5.50 0.78
C GLY A 195 -11.68 -4.32 0.13
N PHE A 196 -11.14 -3.38 0.90
CA PHE A 196 -10.34 -2.27 0.39
C PHE A 196 -8.87 -2.60 0.65
N VAL A 197 -8.19 -3.06 -0.41
CA VAL A 197 -6.90 -3.74 -0.29
C VAL A 197 -5.81 -2.90 -0.92
N HIS A 198 -4.73 -2.68 -0.17
CA HIS A 198 -3.52 -2.09 -0.70
C HIS A 198 -2.81 -3.11 -1.60
N CYS A 199 -2.54 -2.74 -2.84
CA CYS A 199 -2.00 -3.67 -3.83
C CYS A 199 -0.49 -3.49 -4.11
N ASP A 200 0.20 -2.60 -3.38
CA ASP A 200 1.64 -2.39 -3.53
C ASP A 200 2.40 -2.22 -2.19
N PRO A 201 2.40 -3.23 -1.29
CA PRO A 201 3.23 -3.24 -0.09
C PRO A 201 4.71 -3.50 -0.37
N HIS A 202 5.31 -2.79 -1.33
CA HIS A 202 6.74 -2.87 -1.52
C HIS A 202 7.47 -2.49 -0.19
N PRO A 203 8.55 -3.19 0.20
CA PRO A 203 9.24 -2.91 1.47
C PRO A 203 9.67 -1.44 1.67
N GLY A 204 9.91 -0.71 0.58
CA GLY A 204 10.21 0.72 0.61
C GLY A 204 9.04 1.62 1.06
N ASN A 205 7.80 1.15 0.97
CA ASN A 205 6.59 1.87 1.35
C ASN A 205 6.14 1.57 2.80
N VAL A 206 6.88 0.70 3.50
CA VAL A 206 6.54 0.25 4.85
C VAL A 206 7.73 0.53 5.77
N LEU A 207 7.52 1.45 6.72
CA LEU A 207 8.48 1.70 7.79
C LEU A 207 8.08 0.98 9.06
N VAL A 208 9.10 0.62 9.84
CA VAL A 208 8.96 0.13 11.20
C VAL A 208 9.71 1.04 12.17
N ARG A 209 9.15 1.24 13.36
CA ARG A 209 9.82 2.01 14.41
C ARG A 209 9.36 1.59 15.79
N ARG A 210 10.13 1.98 16.81
CA ARG A 210 9.65 1.97 18.20
C ARG A 210 8.98 3.31 18.50
N CYS A 211 7.75 3.28 18.98
CA CYS A 211 7.06 4.45 19.49
C CYS A 211 7.90 5.11 20.60
N PRO A 212 8.29 6.38 20.49
CA PRO A 212 9.12 7.03 21.52
C PRO A 212 8.47 7.03 22.90
N GLN A 213 7.13 7.15 22.97
CA GLN A 213 6.36 7.32 24.20
C GLN A 213 6.11 6.01 24.95
N ASN A 214 5.65 4.98 24.26
CA ASN A 214 5.21 3.72 24.90
C ASN A 214 6.09 2.51 24.54
N LYS A 215 7.14 2.72 23.74
CA LYS A 215 8.09 1.69 23.28
C LYS A 215 7.46 0.54 22.50
N LYS A 216 6.18 0.62 22.11
CA LYS A 216 5.54 -0.38 21.25
C LYS A 216 6.09 -0.28 19.83
N THR A 217 6.10 -1.40 19.14
CA THR A 217 6.45 -1.46 17.73
C THR A 217 5.31 -0.87 16.91
N GLU A 218 5.65 -0.02 15.94
CA GLU A 218 4.70 0.62 15.04
C GLU A 218 5.07 0.32 13.58
N ILE A 219 4.04 0.17 12.75
CA ILE A 219 4.16 0.10 11.30
C ILE A 219 3.62 1.41 10.73
N VAL A 220 4.32 1.97 9.76
CA VAL A 220 3.88 3.17 9.02
C VAL A 220 3.81 2.84 7.55
N LEU A 221 2.65 3.02 6.95
CA LEU A 221 2.44 2.96 5.50
C LEU A 221 2.69 4.34 4.90
N LEU A 222 3.48 4.40 3.84
CA LEU A 222 3.87 5.65 3.18
C LEU A 222 3.14 5.90 1.87
N ASP A 223 2.99 4.85 1.05
CA ASP A 223 2.38 4.95 -0.26
C ASP A 223 0.95 4.43 -0.22
N HIS A 224 0.04 5.20 -0.81
CA HIS A 224 -1.37 4.84 -0.89
C HIS A 224 -1.95 4.99 -2.32
N GLY A 225 -1.09 4.98 -3.34
CA GLY A 225 -1.45 5.20 -4.73
C GLY A 225 -2.28 4.06 -5.33
N LEU A 226 -2.04 2.82 -4.90
CA LEU A 226 -2.67 1.63 -5.47
C LEU A 226 -3.51 0.83 -4.47
N TYR A 227 -4.83 0.95 -4.63
CA TYR A 227 -5.85 0.20 -3.91
C TYR A 227 -6.88 -0.43 -4.85
N GLN A 228 -7.39 -1.59 -4.46
CA GLN A 228 -8.50 -2.26 -5.14
C GLN A 228 -9.66 -2.51 -4.19
N ILE A 229 -10.87 -2.56 -4.76
CA ILE A 229 -12.09 -2.95 -4.05
C ILE A 229 -12.47 -4.36 -4.47
N LEU A 230 -12.35 -5.31 -3.54
CA LEU A 230 -12.83 -6.67 -3.70
C LEU A 230 -14.34 -6.73 -3.47
N LYS A 231 -15.06 -7.26 -4.46
CA LYS A 231 -16.52 -7.45 -4.37
C LYS A 231 -16.88 -8.42 -3.24
N PRO A 232 -18.04 -8.25 -2.56
CA PRO A 232 -18.45 -9.13 -1.47
C PRO A 232 -18.44 -10.62 -1.84
N ASP A 233 -18.98 -11.00 -3.01
CA ASP A 233 -19.02 -12.40 -3.44
C ASP A 233 -17.62 -12.99 -3.64
N PHE A 234 -16.71 -12.21 -4.25
CA PHE A 234 -15.33 -12.59 -4.43
C PHE A 234 -14.65 -12.83 -3.07
N ARG A 235 -14.87 -11.93 -2.10
CA ARG A 235 -14.32 -12.07 -0.75
C ARG A 235 -14.85 -13.30 -0.04
N LEU A 236 -16.15 -13.57 -0.13
CA LEU A 236 -16.75 -14.76 0.47
C LEU A 236 -16.19 -16.04 -0.11
N ASP A 237 -16.02 -16.10 -1.43
CA ASP A 237 -15.40 -17.26 -2.09
C ASP A 237 -13.92 -17.40 -1.71
N TYR A 238 -13.20 -16.29 -1.57
CA TYR A 238 -11.82 -16.30 -1.08
C TYR A 238 -11.71 -16.77 0.37
N CYS A 239 -12.60 -16.33 1.28
CA CYS A 239 -12.69 -16.83 2.65
C CYS A 239 -12.91 -18.34 2.67
N ARG A 240 -13.86 -18.83 1.86
CA ARG A 240 -14.20 -20.26 1.79
C ARG A 240 -13.07 -21.08 1.20
N LEU A 241 -12.31 -20.53 0.25
CA LEU A 241 -11.09 -21.15 -0.25
C LEU A 241 -10.04 -21.31 0.85
N TRP A 242 -9.75 -20.25 1.62
CA TRP A 242 -8.82 -20.35 2.76
C TRP A 242 -9.27 -21.35 3.81
N GLN A 243 -10.55 -21.37 4.16
CA GLN A 243 -11.10 -22.38 5.06
C GLN A 243 -10.94 -23.80 4.50
N ALA A 244 -11.12 -23.99 3.19
CA ALA A 244 -10.92 -25.29 2.55
C ALA A 244 -9.45 -25.72 2.56
N LEU A 245 -8.52 -24.80 2.28
CA LEU A 245 -7.07 -25.05 2.32
C LEU A 245 -6.60 -25.45 3.72
N ILE A 246 -7.08 -24.76 4.76
CA ILE A 246 -6.74 -25.06 6.17
C ILE A 246 -7.27 -26.44 6.58
N ASN A 247 -8.47 -26.81 6.12
CA ASN A 247 -9.12 -28.08 6.46
C ASN A 247 -8.79 -29.22 5.48
N SER A 248 -7.88 -29.00 4.52
CA SER A 248 -7.55 -29.98 3.47
C SER A 248 -8.75 -30.50 2.66
N ASP A 249 -9.80 -29.70 2.51
CA ASP A 249 -11.00 -30.06 1.75
C ASP A 249 -10.81 -29.79 0.26
N MET A 250 -10.18 -30.73 -0.45
CA MET A 250 -9.79 -30.56 -1.85
C MET A 250 -10.97 -30.33 -2.80
N SER A 251 -12.15 -30.90 -2.50
CA SER A 251 -13.37 -30.65 -3.27
C SER A 251 -13.80 -29.18 -3.16
N LYS A 252 -13.71 -28.58 -1.97
CA LYS A 252 -13.96 -27.14 -1.80
C LYS A 252 -12.83 -26.28 -2.36
N VAL A 253 -11.57 -26.71 -2.25
CA VAL A 253 -10.42 -25.99 -2.86
C VAL A 253 -10.64 -25.85 -4.36
N GLU A 254 -10.96 -26.94 -5.05
CA GLU A 254 -11.27 -26.90 -6.49
C GLU A 254 -12.46 -25.98 -6.78
N ARG A 255 -13.59 -26.18 -6.07
CA ARG A 255 -14.82 -25.41 -6.28
C ARG A 255 -14.58 -23.90 -6.17
N TYR A 256 -13.96 -23.44 -5.09
CA TYR A 256 -13.79 -22.01 -4.85
C TYR A 256 -12.67 -21.40 -5.70
N SER A 257 -11.62 -22.16 -6.00
CA SER A 257 -10.61 -21.72 -6.97
C SER A 257 -11.20 -21.49 -8.36
N ARG A 258 -12.07 -22.40 -8.84
CA ARG A 258 -12.79 -22.22 -10.11
C ARG A 258 -13.68 -20.98 -10.10
N ARG A 259 -14.40 -20.73 -8.99
CA ARG A 259 -15.24 -19.52 -8.82
C ARG A 259 -14.43 -18.22 -8.81
N LEU A 260 -13.18 -18.27 -8.38
CA LEU A 260 -12.24 -17.15 -8.41
C LEU A 260 -11.52 -17.00 -9.77
N GLY A 261 -11.84 -17.85 -10.75
CA GLY A 261 -11.32 -17.77 -12.12
C GLY A 261 -10.07 -18.61 -12.38
N ALA A 262 -9.61 -19.44 -11.42
CA ALA A 262 -8.43 -20.28 -11.63
C ALA A 262 -8.67 -21.47 -12.59
N GLY A 263 -9.93 -21.85 -12.84
CA GLY A 263 -10.28 -22.95 -13.73
C GLY A 263 -9.57 -24.26 -13.35
N ASP A 264 -9.00 -24.94 -14.35
CA ASP A 264 -8.24 -26.19 -14.16
C ASP A 264 -6.85 -25.96 -13.53
N LEU A 265 -6.39 -24.70 -13.45
CA LEU A 265 -5.15 -24.33 -12.76
C LEU A 265 -5.34 -24.20 -11.26
N TYR A 266 -6.47 -24.64 -10.69
CA TYR A 266 -6.70 -24.60 -9.25
C TYR A 266 -5.57 -25.23 -8.40
N PRO A 267 -4.86 -26.31 -8.83
CA PRO A 267 -3.78 -26.85 -8.01
C PRO A 267 -2.61 -25.87 -7.92
N LEU A 268 -2.25 -25.26 -9.06
CA LEU A 268 -1.20 -24.24 -9.11
C LEU A 268 -1.62 -23.00 -8.31
N PHE A 269 -2.87 -22.57 -8.44
CA PHE A 269 -3.39 -21.43 -7.69
C PHE A 269 -3.34 -21.67 -6.18
N ALA A 270 -3.73 -22.86 -5.72
CA ALA A 270 -3.60 -23.24 -4.32
C ALA A 270 -2.14 -23.20 -3.84
N CYS A 271 -1.21 -23.78 -4.62
CA CYS A 271 0.22 -23.73 -4.30
C CYS A 271 0.76 -22.30 -4.18
N VAL A 272 0.38 -21.41 -5.10
CA VAL A 272 0.77 -19.99 -5.10
C VAL A 272 0.23 -19.28 -3.87
N LEU A 273 -1.04 -19.48 -3.52
CA LEU A 273 -1.66 -18.85 -2.35
C LEU A 273 -1.02 -19.29 -1.04
N THR A 274 -0.69 -20.56 -0.90
CA THR A 274 -0.11 -21.10 0.32
C THR A 274 1.41 -20.95 0.37
N ALA A 275 2.06 -20.67 -0.76
CA ALA A 275 3.49 -20.85 -0.97
C ALA A 275 3.96 -22.26 -0.55
N ARG A 276 3.17 -23.29 -0.91
CA ARG A 276 3.43 -24.69 -0.56
C ARG A 276 3.34 -25.58 -1.80
N SER A 277 4.06 -26.69 -1.75
CA SER A 277 3.97 -27.75 -2.75
C SER A 277 2.58 -28.40 -2.79
N TRP A 278 2.20 -28.93 -3.95
CA TRP A 278 0.90 -29.60 -4.12
C TRP A 278 0.73 -30.81 -3.21
N THR A 279 1.83 -31.52 -2.92
CA THR A 279 1.86 -32.61 -1.95
C THR A 279 1.50 -32.12 -0.54
N ALA A 280 2.07 -31.01 -0.10
CA ALA A 280 1.73 -30.40 1.19
C ALA A 280 0.30 -29.86 1.24
N VAL A 281 -0.20 -29.25 0.16
CA VAL A 281 -1.59 -28.78 0.07
C VAL A 281 -2.58 -29.93 0.23
N ASN A 282 -2.36 -31.06 -0.44
CA ASN A 282 -3.24 -32.24 -0.32
C ASN A 282 -3.18 -32.91 1.04
N ALA A 283 -1.97 -33.09 1.59
CA ALA A 283 -1.78 -33.73 2.89
C ALA A 283 -2.18 -32.82 4.09
N GLY A 284 -2.34 -31.53 3.82
CA GLY A 284 -2.62 -30.49 4.81
C GLY A 284 -1.39 -29.66 5.14
N ILE A 285 -1.53 -28.36 4.91
CA ILE A 285 -0.45 -27.37 5.05
C ILE A 285 0.09 -27.29 6.50
N SER A 286 -0.72 -27.63 7.50
CA SER A 286 -0.30 -27.68 8.90
C SER A 286 0.33 -29.01 9.30
N SER A 287 0.06 -30.09 8.55
CA SER A 287 0.50 -31.45 8.85
C SER A 287 1.88 -31.76 8.30
N VAL A 288 2.30 -31.03 7.26
CA VAL A 288 3.58 -31.24 6.58
C VAL A 288 4.52 -30.08 6.93
N PRO A 289 5.77 -30.34 7.35
CA PRO A 289 6.75 -29.28 7.58
C PRO A 289 7.15 -28.58 6.27
N VAL A 290 7.55 -27.30 6.37
CA VAL A 290 8.06 -26.54 5.23
C VAL A 290 9.44 -27.07 4.83
N THR A 291 9.67 -27.25 3.53
CA THR A 291 10.92 -27.77 2.97
C THR A 291 11.81 -26.65 2.44
N ASN A 292 13.12 -26.89 2.32
CA ASN A 292 14.07 -25.89 1.78
C ASN A 292 13.77 -25.48 0.33
N SER A 293 13.04 -26.30 -0.43
CA SER A 293 12.58 -25.98 -1.79
C SER A 293 11.35 -25.06 -1.82
N GLU A 294 10.68 -24.87 -0.69
CA GLU A 294 9.50 -24.00 -0.55
C GLU A 294 9.84 -22.61 0.04
N VAL A 295 11.10 -22.37 0.43
CA VAL A 295 11.56 -21.13 1.09
C VAL A 295 12.41 -20.27 0.15
#